data_AF-A0A2A8SLN0-F1
#
_entry.id   AF-A0A2A8SLN0-F1
#
_cell.length_a   1.000
_cell.length_b   1.000
_cell.length_c   1.000
_cell.angle_alpha   90.00
_cell.angle_beta   90.00
_cell.angle_gamma   90.00
#
_symmetry.space_group_name_H-M   'P 1'
#
loop_
_entity.id
_entity.type
_entity.pdbx_description
1 polymer ?
#
loop_
_entity_poly.entity_id
_entity_poly.type
_entity_poly.pdbx_seq_one_letter_code
_entity_poly.pdbx_strand_id
1 'polypeptide(L)'
;MKKLYINYIGSEKRVAVEEEKEIVELLWQRNEQEQIVGNIYIGRVMRTIAGMNAAFVNIGLEKQAYLSYENVPSSTRLHEGQALLVQVVKEAIDTKGPKITANIEFTGKYVVYMPYDTVFAVSRKIKDAKKREQLLALEEKGGFIFRSACEKVQIEEVQAEMRHLQSQFELVKKQEQKGKAPLLVHSPSSFLDRILQEIPVETVSEVIVDQRSMIQEFEEKIGAEKVTFFNEKTPLFSRYGIDREIEKALQKVVWLPNGAYLLIEQMETMTVIDVNTGKFTGKQNLQDTVLRTNEMAAKEIARQLRLRDIGGMILIDFINMKRREEKEKIREIVKSHLEKDHTYTRVLGFTELGILEMTRKRKKQSLRDVLLADCTICQSSGYVLSHETVAYELERELIAYNGTDDEAVLIAAHPNVQQIFFQKELHRNISFQIYFIDDAAVRYTIQRFGTKEEICARKK
;
A
#
# COMPACT_ATOMS: atom_id res chain seq x y z
N MET A 1 12.79 -17.96 -12.42
CA MET A 1 11.57 -17.85 -13.24
C MET A 1 10.39 -17.61 -12.32
N LYS A 2 9.45 -16.76 -12.74
CA LYS A 2 8.32 -16.29 -11.94
C LYS A 2 7.01 -16.65 -12.63
N LYS A 3 6.03 -17.10 -11.84
CA LYS A 3 4.65 -17.30 -12.30
C LYS A 3 3.75 -16.21 -11.73
N LEU A 4 2.91 -15.64 -12.57
CA LEU A 4 2.02 -14.52 -12.23
C LEU A 4 0.57 -15.00 -12.20
N TYR A 5 -0.14 -14.73 -11.11
CA TYR A 5 -1.58 -14.92 -10.99
C TYR A 5 -2.26 -13.56 -10.91
N ILE A 6 -3.12 -13.27 -11.88
CA ILE A 6 -3.68 -11.94 -12.09
C ILE A 6 -5.19 -12.03 -12.02
N ASN A 7 -5.73 -11.56 -10.89
CA ASN A 7 -7.15 -11.36 -10.67
C ASN A 7 -7.50 -9.93 -11.07
N TYR A 8 -8.01 -9.76 -12.28
CA TYR A 8 -8.31 -8.47 -12.90
C TYR A 8 -9.81 -8.14 -12.86
N ILE A 9 -10.68 -9.16 -12.81
CA ILE A 9 -12.13 -8.96 -12.74
C ILE A 9 -12.50 -8.18 -11.46
N GLY A 10 -13.23 -7.07 -11.62
CA GLY A 10 -13.81 -6.30 -10.52
C GLY A 10 -13.14 -4.94 -10.31
N SER A 11 -13.38 -4.34 -9.15
CA SER A 11 -12.86 -3.00 -8.77
C SER A 11 -11.53 -3.04 -8.01
N GLU A 12 -11.12 -4.23 -7.58
CA GLU A 12 -9.83 -4.49 -6.95
C GLU A 12 -9.08 -5.49 -7.83
N LYS A 13 -7.96 -5.04 -8.40
CA LYS A 13 -7.06 -5.84 -9.19
C LYS A 13 -5.97 -6.37 -8.26
N ARG A 14 -5.71 -7.68 -8.30
CA ARG A 14 -4.72 -8.35 -7.45
C ARG A 14 -3.75 -9.14 -8.29
N VAL A 15 -2.47 -9.08 -7.95
CA VAL A 15 -1.40 -9.88 -8.57
C VAL A 15 -0.66 -10.63 -7.50
N ALA A 16 -0.45 -11.92 -7.70
CA ALA A 16 0.46 -12.72 -6.88
C ALA A 16 1.62 -13.22 -7.75
N VAL A 17 2.82 -13.14 -7.20
CA VAL A 17 4.05 -13.59 -7.83
C VAL A 17 4.54 -14.82 -7.10
N GLU A 18 4.69 -15.91 -7.83
CA GLU A 18 5.24 -17.16 -7.34
C GLU A 18 6.66 -17.36 -7.85
N GLU A 19 7.56 -17.68 -6.93
CA GLU A 19 8.94 -18.10 -7.19
C GLU A 19 9.17 -19.40 -6.42
N GLU A 20 9.71 -20.43 -7.07
CA GLU A 20 10.06 -21.71 -6.42
C GLU A 20 8.87 -22.36 -5.66
N LYS A 21 7.64 -22.20 -6.19
CA LYS A 21 6.35 -22.67 -5.61
C LYS A 21 5.89 -21.95 -4.34
N GLU A 22 6.53 -20.84 -4.00
CA GLU A 22 6.15 -19.99 -2.89
C GLU A 22 5.67 -18.64 -3.41
N ILE A 23 4.61 -18.09 -2.81
CA ILE A 23 4.21 -16.71 -3.08
C ILE A 23 5.24 -15.80 -2.41
N VAL A 24 5.84 -14.90 -3.20
CA VAL A 24 6.93 -14.03 -2.74
C VAL A 24 6.59 -12.55 -2.81
N GLU A 25 5.57 -12.18 -3.58
CA GLU A 25 5.15 -10.79 -3.73
C GLU A 25 3.67 -10.75 -4.09
N LEU A 26 3.00 -9.72 -3.58
CA LEU A 26 1.59 -9.46 -3.81
C LEU A 26 1.39 -7.97 -4.14
N LEU A 27 0.54 -7.69 -5.12
CA LEU A 27 0.19 -6.33 -5.56
C LEU A 27 -1.32 -6.15 -5.50
N TRP A 28 -1.76 -5.01 -4.96
CA TRP A 28 -3.15 -4.57 -5.00
C TRP A 28 -3.27 -3.26 -5.73
N GLN A 29 -4.33 -3.15 -6.50
CA GLN A 29 -4.77 -1.90 -7.10
C GLN A 29 -6.28 -1.82 -6.98
N ARG A 30 -6.77 -0.97 -6.08
CA ARG A 30 -8.17 -0.57 -5.99
C ARG A 30 -8.42 0.62 -6.91
N ASN A 31 -9.63 0.75 -7.45
CA ASN A 31 -10.01 1.86 -8.33
C ASN A 31 -9.71 3.27 -7.74
N GLU A 32 -9.66 3.42 -6.41
CA GLU A 32 -9.37 4.69 -5.73
C GLU A 32 -7.86 4.93 -5.48
N GLN A 33 -7.04 3.89 -5.56
CA GLN A 33 -5.58 3.92 -5.34
C GLN A 33 -4.78 3.80 -6.63
N GLU A 34 -5.40 4.10 -7.78
CA GLU A 34 -4.61 4.23 -8.99
C GLU A 34 -3.64 5.39 -8.78
N GLN A 35 -2.34 5.13 -8.78
CA GLN A 35 -1.33 6.19 -8.89
C GLN A 35 -1.77 7.12 -10.02
N ILE A 36 -2.25 8.30 -9.65
CA ILE A 36 -2.92 9.21 -10.58
C ILE A 36 -1.91 10.14 -11.24
N VAL A 37 -0.67 10.20 -10.74
CA VAL A 37 0.38 11.03 -11.32
C VAL A 37 0.55 10.68 -12.79
N GLY A 38 0.45 11.70 -13.63
CA GLY A 38 0.51 11.61 -15.09
C GLY A 38 -0.81 11.25 -15.76
N ASN A 39 -1.85 10.82 -15.03
CA ASN A 39 -3.20 10.65 -15.59
C ASN A 39 -3.71 11.98 -16.15
N ILE A 40 -4.42 11.91 -17.28
CA ILE A 40 -5.07 13.04 -17.92
C ILE A 40 -6.58 12.88 -17.78
N TYR A 41 -7.22 13.91 -17.26
CA TYR A 41 -8.66 14.01 -17.07
C TYR A 41 -9.25 15.14 -17.91
N ILE A 42 -10.50 15.02 -18.31
CA ILE A 42 -11.34 16.18 -18.64
C ILE A 42 -11.87 16.70 -17.31
N GLY A 43 -11.28 17.77 -16.80
CA GLY A 43 -11.69 18.42 -15.55
C GLY A 43 -12.72 19.53 -15.81
N ARG A 44 -13.54 19.86 -14.81
CA ARG A 44 -14.41 21.03 -14.82
C ARG A 44 -13.92 22.09 -13.84
N VAL A 45 -13.67 23.30 -14.30
CA VAL A 45 -13.34 24.43 -13.44
C VAL A 45 -14.53 24.73 -12.54
N MET A 46 -14.35 24.56 -11.23
CA MET A 46 -15.42 24.80 -10.25
C MET A 46 -15.41 26.25 -9.80
N ARG A 47 -14.22 26.79 -9.50
CA ARG A 47 -14.04 28.17 -9.08
C ARG A 47 -12.66 28.70 -9.44
N THR A 48 -12.59 30.00 -9.69
CA THR A 48 -11.33 30.72 -9.90
C THR A 48 -11.01 31.59 -8.69
N ILE A 49 -9.73 31.67 -8.29
CA ILE A 49 -9.29 32.47 -7.14
C ILE A 49 -8.20 33.43 -7.60
N ALA A 50 -8.60 34.67 -7.90
CA ALA A 50 -7.70 35.72 -8.38
C ALA A 50 -6.52 35.97 -7.41
N GLY A 51 -6.77 35.98 -6.10
CA GLY A 51 -5.74 36.22 -5.07
C GLY A 51 -4.67 35.11 -4.96
N MET A 52 -4.91 33.92 -5.53
CA MET A 52 -3.96 32.81 -5.53
C MET A 52 -3.43 32.48 -6.93
N ASN A 53 -3.83 33.25 -7.95
CA ASN A 53 -3.51 33.01 -9.36
C ASN A 53 -3.76 31.54 -9.78
N ALA A 54 -4.93 31.00 -9.36
CA ALA A 54 -5.23 29.58 -9.47
C ALA A 54 -6.73 29.29 -9.63
N ALA A 55 -7.05 28.06 -10.02
CA ALA A 55 -8.40 27.53 -10.11
C ALA A 55 -8.51 26.17 -9.42
N PHE A 56 -9.69 25.88 -8.88
CA PHE A 56 -10.05 24.56 -8.40
C PHE A 56 -10.83 23.81 -9.48
N VAL A 57 -10.38 22.60 -9.80
CA VAL A 57 -10.92 21.79 -10.89
C VAL A 57 -11.46 20.48 -10.31
N ASN A 58 -12.69 20.14 -10.65
CA ASN A 58 -13.24 18.82 -10.36
C ASN A 58 -12.76 17.83 -11.42
N ILE A 59 -12.03 16.80 -10.99
CA ILE A 59 -11.54 15.70 -11.83
C ILE A 59 -12.17 14.34 -11.44
N GLY A 60 -13.21 14.34 -10.61
CA GLY A 60 -13.94 13.13 -10.19
C GLY A 60 -13.38 12.44 -8.95
N LEU A 61 -12.44 13.08 -8.25
CA LEU A 61 -11.90 12.63 -6.96
C LEU A 61 -12.61 13.33 -5.80
N GLU A 62 -12.50 12.76 -4.59
CA GLU A 62 -13.09 13.34 -3.37
C GLU A 62 -12.64 14.78 -3.11
N LYS A 63 -11.35 15.07 -3.34
CA LYS A 63 -10.76 16.41 -3.17
C LYS A 63 -10.63 17.11 -4.52
N GLN A 64 -11.00 18.39 -4.55
CA GLN A 64 -10.81 19.25 -5.73
C GLN A 64 -9.31 19.41 -6.05
N ALA A 65 -8.97 19.36 -7.34
CA ALA A 65 -7.60 19.52 -7.80
C ALA A 65 -7.22 21.01 -7.92
N TYR A 66 -5.95 21.32 -7.69
CA TYR A 66 -5.39 22.67 -7.74
C TYR A 66 -4.64 22.92 -9.06
N LEU A 67 -5.09 23.90 -9.84
CA LEU A 67 -4.49 24.33 -11.10
C LEU A 67 -3.94 25.76 -10.97
N SER A 68 -2.60 25.92 -11.07
CA SER A 68 -1.96 27.25 -11.16
C SER A 68 -2.15 27.84 -12.55
N TYR A 69 -2.33 29.16 -12.67
CA TYR A 69 -2.43 29.83 -13.97
C TYR A 69 -1.14 29.73 -14.80
N GLU A 70 0.02 29.58 -14.16
CA GLU A 70 1.30 29.31 -14.85
C GLU A 70 1.32 27.95 -15.56
N ASN A 71 0.48 27.02 -15.11
CA ASN A 71 0.36 25.68 -15.65
C ASN A 71 -0.76 25.57 -16.70
N VAL A 72 -1.22 26.72 -17.22
CA VAL A 72 -2.24 26.79 -18.26
C VAL A 72 -1.57 27.28 -19.54
N PRO A 73 -1.81 26.63 -20.69
CA PRO A 73 -1.27 27.13 -21.95
C PRO A 73 -1.72 28.59 -22.18
N SER A 74 -0.79 29.46 -22.60
CA SER A 74 -1.05 30.90 -22.77
C SER A 74 -2.23 31.23 -23.70
N SER A 75 -2.60 30.29 -24.57
CA SER A 75 -3.75 30.37 -25.48
C SER A 75 -5.11 30.13 -24.80
N THR A 76 -5.13 29.68 -23.54
CA THR A 76 -6.34 29.24 -22.85
C THR A 76 -6.73 30.20 -21.73
N ARG A 77 -7.93 30.79 -21.84
CA ARG A 77 -8.52 31.63 -20.79
C ARG A 77 -9.42 30.79 -19.90
N LEU A 78 -9.09 30.69 -18.62
CA LEU A 78 -9.89 29.98 -17.62
C LEU A 78 -11.14 30.76 -17.21
N HIS A 79 -12.28 30.06 -17.14
CA HIS A 79 -13.52 30.55 -16.54
C HIS A 79 -14.26 29.43 -15.80
N GLU A 80 -15.16 29.80 -14.88
CA GLU A 80 -15.94 28.84 -14.12
C GLU A 80 -16.91 28.05 -15.01
N GLY A 81 -17.04 26.76 -14.74
CA GLY A 81 -17.84 25.83 -15.55
C GLY A 81 -17.11 25.26 -16.77
N GLN A 82 -15.96 25.83 -17.16
CA GLN A 82 -15.19 25.36 -18.32
C GLN A 82 -14.70 23.92 -18.14
N ALA A 83 -14.87 23.10 -19.17
CA ALA A 83 -14.21 21.79 -19.26
C ALA A 83 -12.86 21.93 -19.98
N LEU A 84 -11.82 21.29 -19.45
CA LEU A 84 -10.48 21.29 -20.05
C LEU A 84 -9.69 20.03 -19.69
N LEU A 85 -8.75 19.66 -20.55
CA LEU A 85 -7.77 18.62 -20.25
C LEU A 85 -6.80 19.09 -19.15
N VAL A 86 -6.63 18.24 -18.14
CA VAL A 86 -5.70 18.46 -17.04
C VAL A 86 -4.96 17.17 -16.72
N GLN A 87 -3.67 17.27 -16.46
CA GLN A 87 -2.79 16.17 -16.08
C GLN A 87 -2.37 16.32 -14.62
N VAL A 88 -2.34 15.22 -13.87
CA VAL A 88 -1.91 15.23 -12.47
C VAL A 88 -0.38 15.26 -12.39
N VAL A 89 0.15 16.22 -11.64
CA VAL A 89 1.59 16.40 -11.40
C VAL A 89 1.99 15.90 -10.01
N LYS A 90 1.12 16.10 -9.01
CA LYS A 90 1.30 15.61 -7.64
C LYS A 90 -0.01 15.09 -7.10
N GLU A 91 0.06 13.99 -6.34
CA GLU A 91 -1.10 13.42 -5.65
C GLU A 91 -1.56 14.32 -4.50
N ALA A 92 -2.74 14.01 -3.97
CA ALA A 92 -3.22 14.62 -2.75
C ALA A 92 -2.34 14.22 -1.57
N ILE A 93 -1.99 15.18 -0.71
CA ILE A 93 -1.24 14.94 0.52
C ILE A 93 -2.01 15.60 1.65
N ASP A 94 -2.30 14.83 2.70
CA ASP A 94 -3.06 15.25 3.87
C ASP A 94 -4.40 15.90 3.49
N THR A 95 -4.58 17.19 3.78
CA THR A 95 -5.80 17.95 3.50
C THR A 95 -5.82 18.62 2.13
N LYS A 96 -4.71 18.60 1.39
CA LYS A 96 -4.58 19.27 0.08
C LYS A 96 -4.95 18.31 -1.05
N GLY A 97 -5.83 18.75 -1.94
CA GLY A 97 -6.13 18.03 -3.17
C GLY A 97 -4.93 17.94 -4.13
N PRO A 98 -5.03 17.13 -5.20
CA PRO A 98 -3.92 16.90 -6.11
C PRO A 98 -3.54 18.17 -6.89
N LYS A 99 -2.25 18.32 -7.23
CA LYS A 99 -1.76 19.39 -8.10
C LYS A 99 -1.82 18.95 -9.55
N ILE A 100 -2.42 19.76 -10.41
CA ILE A 100 -2.62 19.49 -11.83
C ILE A 100 -2.00 20.57 -12.73
N THR A 101 -1.85 20.24 -14.01
CA THR A 101 -1.39 21.12 -15.09
C THR A 101 -2.29 20.95 -16.31
N ALA A 102 -2.56 22.03 -17.06
CA ALA A 102 -3.18 21.95 -18.39
C ALA A 102 -2.13 21.94 -19.52
N ASN A 103 -0.85 22.15 -19.19
CA ASN A 103 0.28 21.83 -20.07
C ASN A 103 0.48 20.31 -20.06
N ILE A 104 -0.19 19.61 -20.98
CA ILE A 104 -0.17 18.15 -21.08
C ILE A 104 1.19 17.68 -21.61
N GLU A 105 1.74 16.62 -21.02
CA GLU A 105 3.00 16.01 -21.42
C GLU A 105 2.86 14.49 -21.51
N PHE A 106 3.38 13.89 -22.58
CA PHE A 106 3.49 12.44 -22.74
C PHE A 106 4.96 12.06 -22.67
N THR A 107 5.31 11.20 -21.72
CA THR A 107 6.71 10.82 -21.47
C THR A 107 7.00 9.43 -22.03
N GLY A 108 7.88 9.37 -23.02
CA GLY A 108 8.47 8.13 -23.55
C GLY A 108 9.86 7.84 -22.97
N LYS A 109 10.46 6.75 -23.44
CA LYS A 109 11.82 6.32 -23.10
C LYS A 109 12.87 7.28 -23.68
N TYR A 110 12.68 7.71 -24.92
CA TYR A 110 13.60 8.54 -25.68
C TYR A 110 13.15 10.01 -25.74
N VAL A 111 11.85 10.27 -25.82
CA VAL A 111 11.30 11.64 -25.97
C VAL A 111 10.23 11.97 -24.93
N VAL A 112 10.12 13.25 -24.59
CA VAL A 112 8.93 13.82 -23.94
C VAL A 112 8.20 14.66 -24.99
N TYR A 113 6.93 14.38 -25.22
CA TYR A 113 6.07 15.09 -26.16
C TYR A 113 5.15 16.08 -25.43
N MET A 114 5.13 17.32 -25.91
CA MET A 114 4.39 18.44 -25.33
C MET A 114 3.47 19.05 -26.41
N PRO A 115 2.23 18.58 -26.58
CA PRO A 115 1.35 18.96 -27.68
C PRO A 115 1.01 20.44 -27.80
N TYR A 116 1.06 21.20 -26.69
CA TYR A 116 0.74 22.63 -26.67
C TYR A 116 1.97 23.54 -26.67
N ASP A 117 3.17 22.95 -26.67
CA ASP A 117 4.43 23.67 -26.78
C ASP A 117 4.98 23.57 -28.21
N THR A 118 5.97 24.37 -28.54
CA THR A 118 6.73 24.33 -29.80
C THR A 118 8.23 24.12 -29.57
N VAL A 119 8.66 23.97 -28.32
CA VAL A 119 10.08 23.80 -27.98
C VAL A 119 10.60 22.42 -28.44
N PHE A 120 11.66 22.44 -29.25
CA PHE A 120 12.51 21.28 -29.52
C PHE A 120 13.82 21.40 -28.74
N ALA A 121 14.05 20.47 -27.82
CA ALA A 121 15.22 20.50 -26.95
C ALA A 121 15.92 19.15 -26.88
N VAL A 122 17.26 19.15 -26.93
CA VAL A 122 18.06 17.94 -26.76
C VAL A 122 18.82 17.99 -25.44
N SER A 123 18.68 16.93 -24.63
CA SER A 123 19.36 16.76 -23.35
C SER A 123 20.83 17.14 -23.43
N ARG A 124 21.31 17.94 -22.47
CA ARG A 124 22.73 18.34 -22.38
C ARG A 124 23.69 17.17 -22.18
N LYS A 125 23.17 15.99 -21.78
CA LYS A 125 23.95 14.78 -21.57
C LYS A 125 24.34 14.06 -22.86
N ILE A 126 23.64 14.32 -23.98
CA ILE A 126 24.01 13.78 -25.30
C ILE A 126 25.17 14.62 -25.81
N LYS A 127 26.36 14.01 -25.88
CA LYS A 127 27.60 14.72 -26.25
C LYS A 127 27.87 14.68 -27.75
N ASP A 128 27.34 13.68 -28.46
CA ASP A 128 27.53 13.54 -29.90
C ASP A 128 26.85 14.69 -30.67
N ALA A 129 27.67 15.57 -31.26
CA ALA A 129 27.21 16.73 -32.00
C ALA A 129 26.37 16.36 -33.23
N LYS A 130 26.76 15.30 -33.96
CA LYS A 130 26.02 14.84 -35.14
C LYS A 130 24.65 14.33 -34.74
N LYS A 131 24.58 13.55 -33.65
CA LYS A 131 23.30 13.05 -33.14
C LYS A 131 22.39 14.19 -32.70
N ARG A 132 22.94 15.22 -32.04
CA ARG A 132 22.17 16.41 -31.62
C ARG A 132 21.57 17.15 -32.81
N GLU A 133 22.36 17.38 -33.85
CA GLU A 133 21.93 18.03 -35.09
C GLU A 133 20.82 17.21 -35.77
N GLN A 134 21.00 15.89 -35.87
CA GLN A 134 20.01 14.98 -36.43
C GLN A 134 18.68 15.00 -35.66
N LEU A 135 18.71 15.05 -34.32
CA LEU A 135 17.50 15.11 -33.49
C LEU A 135 16.80 16.47 -33.61
N LEU A 136 17.56 17.57 -33.72
CA LEU A 136 17.01 18.92 -33.89
C LEU A 136 16.45 19.16 -35.30
N ALA A 137 16.93 18.42 -36.30
CA ALA A 137 16.44 18.47 -37.68
C ALA A 137 15.09 17.76 -37.87
N LEU A 138 14.57 17.07 -36.85
CA LEU A 138 13.25 16.46 -36.89
C LEU A 138 12.17 17.55 -36.77
N GLU A 139 11.36 17.72 -37.80
CA GLU A 139 10.21 18.64 -37.79
C GLU A 139 8.91 17.88 -37.56
N GLU A 140 8.25 18.17 -36.43
CA GLU A 140 7.00 17.55 -36.05
C GLU A 140 6.07 18.55 -35.35
N LYS A 141 4.76 18.27 -35.32
CA LYS A 141 3.79 19.15 -34.64
C LYS A 141 3.85 18.97 -33.12
N GLY A 142 4.04 20.08 -32.40
CA GLY A 142 4.16 20.16 -30.95
C GLY A 142 5.61 20.26 -30.50
N GLY A 143 5.85 20.28 -29.19
CA GLY A 143 7.19 20.34 -28.59
C GLY A 143 7.73 18.95 -28.27
N PHE A 144 9.06 18.79 -28.37
CA PHE A 144 9.75 17.55 -28.07
C PHE A 144 11.02 17.79 -27.26
N ILE A 145 11.20 17.02 -26.20
CA ILE A 145 12.45 16.97 -25.43
C ILE A 145 13.11 15.61 -25.60
N PHE A 146 14.25 15.57 -26.29
CA PHE A 146 15.04 14.35 -26.48
C PHE A 146 15.90 14.05 -25.25
N ARG A 147 15.70 12.85 -24.68
CA ARG A 147 16.34 12.38 -23.45
C ARG A 147 17.70 11.76 -23.73
N SER A 148 18.52 11.59 -22.69
CA SER A 148 19.86 10.98 -22.82
C SER A 148 19.84 9.56 -23.39
N ALA A 149 18.72 8.84 -23.30
CA ALA A 149 18.56 7.52 -23.89
C ALA A 149 18.68 7.51 -25.43
N CYS A 150 18.48 8.66 -26.11
CA CYS A 150 18.65 8.75 -27.55
C CYS A 150 20.09 8.57 -28.03
N GLU A 151 21.09 8.72 -27.15
CA GLU A 151 22.51 8.76 -27.54
C GLU A 151 22.97 7.48 -28.24
N LYS A 152 22.41 6.33 -27.87
CA LYS A 152 22.82 5.01 -28.39
C LYS A 152 21.79 4.35 -29.31
N VAL A 153 20.68 5.04 -29.61
CA VAL A 153 19.55 4.47 -30.36
C VAL A 153 19.48 5.04 -31.77
N GLN A 154 18.93 4.30 -32.72
CA GLN A 154 18.76 4.80 -34.10
C GLN A 154 17.66 5.86 -34.20
N ILE A 155 17.74 6.77 -35.18
CA ILE A 155 16.79 7.90 -35.29
C ILE A 155 15.38 7.39 -35.57
N GLU A 156 15.27 6.31 -36.35
CA GLU A 156 14.03 5.68 -36.75
C GLU A 156 13.22 5.19 -35.54
N GLU A 157 13.92 4.65 -34.52
CA GLU A 157 13.28 4.27 -33.24
C GLU A 157 12.76 5.48 -32.47
N VAL A 158 13.51 6.59 -32.47
CA VAL A 158 13.07 7.85 -31.85
C VAL A 158 11.83 8.39 -32.55
N GLN A 159 11.83 8.43 -33.88
CA GLN A 159 10.68 8.86 -34.68
C GLN A 159 9.45 7.96 -34.50
N ALA A 160 9.67 6.63 -34.36
CA ALA A 160 8.59 5.71 -34.05
C ALA A 160 7.93 6.03 -32.70
N GLU A 161 8.74 6.32 -31.66
CA GLU A 161 8.22 6.75 -30.36
C GLU A 161 7.50 8.10 -30.46
N MET A 162 8.05 9.09 -31.19
CA MET A 162 7.40 10.39 -31.41
C MET A 162 5.99 10.23 -32.01
N ARG A 163 5.86 9.43 -33.08
CA ARG A 163 4.57 9.14 -33.73
C ARG A 163 3.61 8.43 -32.77
N HIS A 164 4.12 7.51 -31.96
CA HIS A 164 3.31 6.84 -30.95
C HIS A 164 2.73 7.82 -29.94
N LEU A 165 3.54 8.71 -29.34
CA LEU A 165 3.07 9.70 -28.37
C LEU A 165 2.08 10.70 -28.98
N GLN A 166 2.30 11.12 -30.23
CA GLN A 166 1.33 11.95 -30.96
C GLN A 166 -0.01 11.23 -31.14
N SER A 167 0.00 9.94 -31.52
CA SER A 167 -1.22 9.14 -31.68
C SER A 167 -2.02 9.00 -30.37
N GLN A 168 -1.32 8.87 -29.24
CA GLN A 168 -1.94 8.86 -27.90
C GLN A 168 -2.66 10.19 -27.61
N PHE A 169 -2.02 11.32 -27.95
CA PHE A 169 -2.66 12.62 -27.80
C PHE A 169 -3.90 12.79 -28.69
N GLU A 170 -3.85 12.32 -29.93
CA GLU A 170 -5.04 12.34 -30.81
C GLU A 170 -6.21 11.54 -30.25
N LEU A 171 -5.94 10.38 -29.63
CA LEU A 171 -6.92 9.59 -28.91
C LEU A 171 -7.53 10.37 -27.73
N VAL A 172 -6.70 11.06 -26.95
CA VAL A 172 -7.14 11.93 -25.85
C VAL A 172 -8.03 13.07 -26.37
N LYS A 173 -7.66 13.74 -27.47
CA LYS A 173 -8.47 14.81 -28.05
C LYS A 173 -9.81 14.31 -28.60
N LYS A 174 -9.86 13.10 -29.18
CA LYS A 174 -11.12 12.47 -29.60
C LYS A 174 -12.03 12.19 -28.40
N GLN A 175 -11.46 11.78 -27.27
CA GLN A 175 -12.21 11.58 -26.03
C GLN A 175 -12.67 12.91 -25.42
N GLU A 176 -11.84 13.96 -25.44
CA GLU A 176 -12.21 15.31 -24.97
C GLU A 176 -13.47 15.85 -25.68
N GLN A 177 -13.58 15.64 -26.99
CA GLN A 177 -14.74 16.10 -27.78
C GLN A 177 -16.05 15.38 -27.44
N LYS A 178 -15.98 14.12 -26.99
CA LYS A 178 -17.15 13.26 -26.74
C LYS A 178 -17.50 13.14 -25.25
N GLY A 179 -16.49 13.26 -24.39
CA GLY A 179 -16.57 13.04 -22.96
C GLY A 179 -17.15 14.24 -22.22
N LYS A 180 -17.87 13.97 -21.12
CA LYS A 180 -18.35 15.00 -20.20
C LYS A 180 -17.47 14.99 -18.95
N ALA A 181 -16.98 16.16 -18.53
CA ALA A 181 -16.23 16.31 -17.30
C ALA A 181 -17.10 16.00 -16.05
N PRO A 182 -16.55 15.34 -15.00
CA PRO A 182 -15.18 14.80 -14.92
C PRO A 182 -15.03 13.42 -15.59
N LEU A 183 -13.94 13.20 -16.35
CA LEU A 183 -13.66 11.92 -17.01
C LEU A 183 -12.15 11.66 -17.11
N LEU A 184 -11.68 10.46 -16.72
CA LEU A 184 -10.32 9.98 -17.02
C LEU A 184 -10.21 9.60 -18.49
N VAL A 185 -9.24 10.17 -19.22
CA VAL A 185 -9.07 9.95 -20.66
C VAL A 185 -7.71 9.35 -21.04
N HIS A 186 -6.73 9.41 -20.14
CA HIS A 186 -5.44 8.76 -20.32
C HIS A 186 -4.81 8.39 -18.98
N SER A 187 -4.23 7.20 -18.89
CA SER A 187 -3.30 6.80 -17.85
C SER A 187 -1.97 6.47 -18.51
N PRO A 188 -0.84 7.03 -18.05
CA PRO A 188 0.48 6.85 -18.67
C PRO A 188 1.03 5.44 -18.50
N SER A 189 0.47 4.65 -17.58
CA SER A 189 0.79 3.24 -17.42
C SER A 189 -0.50 2.43 -17.39
N SER A 190 -0.59 1.46 -18.30
CA SER A 190 -1.58 0.39 -18.16
C SER A 190 -1.31 -0.39 -16.87
N PHE A 191 -2.30 -1.14 -16.41
CA PHE A 191 -2.11 -2.10 -15.33
C PHE A 191 -0.94 -3.04 -15.60
N LEU A 192 -0.80 -3.49 -16.86
CA LEU A 192 0.28 -4.34 -17.30
C LEU A 192 1.64 -3.65 -17.22
N ASP A 193 1.75 -2.39 -17.66
CA ASP A 193 3.01 -1.64 -17.58
C ASP A 193 3.49 -1.48 -16.13
N ARG A 194 2.56 -1.28 -15.19
CA ARG A 194 2.90 -1.19 -13.76
C ARG A 194 3.43 -2.51 -13.21
N ILE A 195 2.83 -3.63 -13.60
CA ILE A 195 3.33 -4.97 -13.23
C ILE A 195 4.73 -5.17 -13.80
N LEU A 196 4.93 -4.86 -15.08
CA LEU A 196 6.20 -5.12 -15.78
C LEU A 196 7.33 -4.19 -15.35
N GLN A 197 7.02 -3.03 -14.76
CA GLN A 197 8.01 -2.17 -14.10
C GLN A 197 8.62 -2.82 -12.85
N GLU A 198 7.81 -3.55 -12.08
CA GLU A 198 8.26 -4.24 -10.87
C GLU A 198 8.78 -5.66 -11.20
N ILE A 199 8.27 -6.27 -12.26
CA ILE A 199 8.54 -7.67 -12.63
C ILE A 199 9.05 -7.73 -14.08
N PRO A 200 10.38 -7.83 -14.29
CA PRO A 200 10.95 -7.85 -15.63
C PRO A 200 10.43 -9.04 -16.44
N VAL A 201 10.07 -8.79 -17.70
CA VAL A 201 9.43 -9.77 -18.62
C VAL A 201 10.27 -11.04 -18.76
N GLU A 202 11.59 -10.90 -18.83
CA GLU A 202 12.55 -12.00 -18.95
C GLU A 202 12.53 -12.97 -17.76
N THR A 203 12.04 -12.53 -16.60
CA THR A 203 11.90 -13.38 -15.42
C THR A 203 10.60 -14.18 -15.42
N VAL A 204 9.62 -13.81 -16.23
CA VAL A 204 8.28 -14.41 -16.27
C VAL A 204 8.28 -15.68 -17.11
N SER A 205 7.89 -16.80 -16.49
CA SER A 205 7.66 -18.07 -17.17
C SER A 205 6.21 -18.29 -17.57
N GLU A 206 5.26 -17.79 -16.78
CA GLU A 206 3.84 -18.07 -16.99
C GLU A 206 2.99 -16.95 -16.36
N VAL A 207 1.90 -16.60 -17.02
CA VAL A 207 0.89 -15.64 -16.57
C VAL A 207 -0.48 -16.29 -16.68
N ILE A 208 -1.21 -16.29 -15.58
CA ILE A 208 -2.59 -16.74 -15.50
C ILE A 208 -3.46 -15.54 -15.19
N VAL A 209 -4.38 -15.19 -16.08
CA VAL A 209 -5.27 -14.02 -15.93
C VAL A 209 -6.73 -14.42 -16.11
N ASP A 210 -7.59 -13.88 -15.25
CA ASP A 210 -9.02 -14.22 -15.23
C ASP A 210 -9.89 -13.34 -16.14
N GLN A 211 -9.32 -12.33 -16.79
CA GLN A 211 -10.03 -11.41 -17.68
C GLN A 211 -9.59 -11.59 -19.14
N ARG A 212 -10.54 -12.02 -19.99
CA ARG A 212 -10.27 -12.32 -21.40
C ARG A 212 -9.79 -11.10 -22.20
N SER A 213 -10.28 -9.90 -21.89
CA SER A 213 -9.87 -8.66 -22.58
C SER A 213 -8.40 -8.31 -22.37
N MET A 214 -7.76 -8.86 -21.34
CA MET A 214 -6.34 -8.60 -21.06
C MET A 214 -5.41 -9.55 -21.81
N ILE A 215 -5.90 -10.70 -22.29
CA ILE A 215 -5.06 -11.76 -22.88
C ILE A 215 -4.18 -11.20 -23.99
N GLN A 216 -4.77 -10.54 -24.98
CA GLN A 216 -4.02 -10.00 -26.13
C GLN A 216 -2.90 -9.04 -25.67
N GLU A 217 -3.18 -8.17 -24.70
CA GLU A 217 -2.17 -7.22 -24.19
C GLU A 217 -1.00 -7.94 -23.50
N PHE A 218 -1.28 -8.99 -22.74
CA PHE A 218 -0.26 -9.82 -22.10
C PHE A 218 0.54 -10.64 -23.12
N GLU A 219 -0.14 -11.22 -24.12
CA GLU A 219 0.50 -12.01 -25.19
C GLU A 219 1.47 -11.15 -26.01
N GLU A 220 1.08 -9.91 -26.35
CA GLU A 220 1.91 -8.96 -27.10
C GLU A 220 3.19 -8.57 -26.34
N LYS A 221 3.14 -8.44 -25.00
CA LYS A 221 4.30 -8.01 -24.21
C LYS A 221 5.16 -9.16 -23.66
N ILE A 222 4.57 -10.32 -23.38
CA ILE A 222 5.24 -11.42 -22.64
C ILE A 222 5.46 -12.68 -23.51
N GLY A 223 4.67 -12.85 -24.57
CA GLY A 223 4.67 -14.04 -25.43
C GLY A 223 3.43 -14.90 -25.21
N ALA A 224 2.75 -15.28 -26.30
CA ALA A 224 1.49 -16.01 -26.25
C ALA A 224 1.60 -17.38 -25.57
N GLU A 225 2.75 -18.03 -25.69
CA GLU A 225 3.03 -19.33 -25.08
C GLU A 225 3.07 -19.32 -23.55
N LYS A 226 3.18 -18.12 -22.94
CA LYS A 226 3.26 -17.95 -21.48
C LYS A 226 1.95 -17.50 -20.86
N VAL A 227 0.95 -17.13 -21.64
CA VAL A 227 -0.29 -16.51 -21.14
C VAL A 227 -1.43 -17.52 -21.19
N THR A 228 -2.12 -17.72 -20.08
CA THR A 228 -3.26 -18.62 -19.96
C THR A 228 -4.47 -17.88 -19.40
N PHE A 229 -5.61 -18.03 -20.08
CA PHE A 229 -6.90 -17.53 -19.60
C PHE A 229 -7.48 -18.47 -18.54
N PHE A 230 -7.81 -17.92 -17.38
CA PHE A 230 -8.48 -18.63 -16.30
C PHE A 230 -9.99 -18.41 -16.36
N ASN A 231 -10.76 -19.49 -16.44
CA ASN A 231 -12.23 -19.44 -16.60
C ASN A 231 -12.97 -20.49 -15.76
N GLU A 232 -12.42 -20.85 -14.60
CA GLU A 232 -13.10 -21.76 -13.68
C GLU A 232 -14.14 -20.99 -12.84
N LYS A 233 -15.13 -21.72 -12.29
CA LYS A 233 -16.12 -21.14 -11.37
C LYS A 233 -15.51 -20.73 -10.02
N THR A 234 -14.44 -21.42 -9.61
CA THR A 234 -13.71 -21.12 -8.38
C THR A 234 -12.84 -19.88 -8.61
N PRO A 235 -12.82 -18.88 -7.70
CA PRO A 235 -11.96 -17.71 -7.85
C PRO A 235 -10.48 -18.09 -8.01
N LEU A 236 -9.75 -17.33 -8.84
CA LEU A 236 -8.36 -17.61 -9.21
C LEU A 236 -7.47 -17.82 -7.98
N PHE A 237 -7.49 -16.90 -7.03
CA PHE A 237 -6.61 -16.98 -5.85
C PHE A 237 -6.96 -18.17 -4.95
N SER A 238 -8.25 -18.48 -4.80
CA SER A 238 -8.69 -19.62 -4.01
C SER A 238 -8.27 -20.94 -4.67
N ARG A 239 -8.37 -21.03 -6.00
CA ARG A 239 -7.98 -22.22 -6.79
C ARG A 239 -6.50 -22.58 -6.63
N TYR A 240 -5.63 -21.58 -6.51
CA TYR A 240 -4.18 -21.75 -6.33
C TYR A 240 -3.72 -21.62 -4.86
N GLY A 241 -4.64 -21.50 -3.91
CA GLY A 241 -4.32 -21.42 -2.47
C GLY A 241 -3.68 -20.10 -2.03
N ILE A 242 -3.75 -19.06 -2.86
CA ILE A 242 -3.12 -17.75 -2.62
C ILE A 242 -3.85 -16.98 -1.51
N ASP A 243 -5.18 -17.09 -1.42
CA ASP A 243 -5.93 -16.44 -0.32
C ASP A 243 -5.46 -16.92 1.05
N ARG A 244 -5.13 -18.22 1.17
CA ARG A 244 -4.56 -18.79 2.40
C ARG A 244 -3.15 -18.25 2.71
N GLU A 245 -2.34 -18.01 1.69
CA GLU A 245 -1.03 -17.39 1.87
C GLU A 245 -1.16 -15.93 2.31
N ILE A 246 -2.14 -15.19 1.79
CA ILE A 246 -2.46 -13.83 2.23
C ILE A 246 -2.87 -13.82 3.72
N GLU A 247 -3.79 -14.71 4.12
CA GLU A 247 -4.21 -14.86 5.52
C GLU A 247 -3.04 -15.15 6.46
N LYS A 248 -2.12 -16.05 6.05
CA LYS A 248 -0.89 -16.34 6.81
C LYS A 248 0.04 -15.13 6.87
N ALA A 249 0.18 -14.39 5.78
CA ALA A 249 1.04 -13.21 5.71
C ALA A 249 0.54 -12.05 6.59
N LEU A 250 -0.75 -12.01 6.94
CA LEU A 250 -1.31 -11.06 7.89
C LEU A 250 -1.01 -11.43 9.36
N GLN A 251 -0.63 -12.68 9.65
CA GLN A 251 -0.33 -13.10 11.01
C GLN A 251 1.03 -12.57 11.49
N LYS A 252 1.14 -12.26 12.79
CA LYS A 252 2.41 -11.90 13.43
C LYS A 252 3.40 -13.07 13.44
N VAL A 253 2.91 -14.29 13.59
CA VAL A 253 3.74 -15.50 13.74
C VAL A 253 3.87 -16.23 12.40
N VAL A 254 5.11 -16.52 11.99
CA VAL A 254 5.43 -17.30 10.79
C VAL A 254 6.19 -18.56 11.17
N TRP A 255 5.59 -19.72 10.98
CA TRP A 255 6.21 -21.00 11.32
C TRP A 255 7.23 -21.45 10.27
N LEU A 256 8.39 -21.90 10.73
CA LEU A 256 9.43 -22.51 9.93
C LEU A 256 9.25 -24.03 9.88
N PRO A 257 9.72 -24.73 8.81
CA PRO A 257 9.58 -26.18 8.66
C PRO A 257 10.12 -27.03 9.84
N ASN A 258 11.09 -26.52 10.58
CA ASN A 258 11.69 -27.19 11.74
C ASN A 258 10.94 -26.94 13.06
N GLY A 259 9.82 -26.21 13.05
CA GLY A 259 9.03 -25.89 14.24
C GLY A 259 9.50 -24.65 15.01
N ALA A 260 10.56 -23.99 14.54
CA ALA A 260 10.88 -22.62 14.92
C ALA A 260 9.86 -21.65 14.32
N TYR A 261 9.83 -20.39 14.75
CA TYR A 261 8.95 -19.38 14.19
C TYR A 261 9.55 -17.99 14.25
N LEU A 262 9.10 -17.13 13.34
CA LEU A 262 9.37 -15.70 13.33
C LEU A 262 8.20 -14.97 14.00
N LEU A 263 8.50 -13.99 14.84
CA LEU A 263 7.52 -13.01 15.32
C LEU A 263 7.81 -11.67 14.63
N ILE A 264 6.91 -11.23 13.76
CA ILE A 264 7.03 -9.99 12.99
C ILE A 264 6.12 -8.93 13.60
N GLU A 265 6.72 -7.88 14.16
CA GLU A 265 6.01 -6.75 14.74
C GLU A 265 6.30 -5.45 13.98
N GLN A 266 5.27 -4.92 13.34
CA GLN A 266 5.33 -3.65 12.63
C GLN A 266 4.85 -2.53 13.56
N MET A 267 5.77 -1.67 13.98
CA MET A 267 5.47 -0.43 14.68
C MET A 267 5.38 0.73 13.67
N GLU A 268 5.04 1.93 14.16
CA GLU A 268 4.87 3.13 13.32
C GLU A 268 6.15 3.47 12.52
N THR A 269 7.31 3.42 13.19
CA THR A 269 8.58 3.90 12.62
C THR A 269 9.52 2.79 12.16
N MET A 270 9.38 1.57 12.71
CA MET A 270 10.25 0.45 12.41
C MET A 270 9.53 -0.89 12.51
N THR A 271 10.11 -1.92 11.91
CA THR A 271 9.66 -3.32 12.07
C THR A 271 10.71 -4.10 12.84
N VAL A 272 10.28 -4.88 13.82
CA VAL A 272 11.13 -5.80 14.58
C VAL A 272 10.74 -7.22 14.21
N ILE A 273 11.73 -8.08 13.96
CA ILE A 273 11.53 -9.48 13.66
C ILE A 273 12.37 -10.31 14.63
N ASP A 274 11.72 -11.18 15.38
CA ASP A 274 12.37 -12.06 16.37
C ASP A 274 12.31 -13.53 15.92
N VAL A 275 13.41 -14.26 16.11
CA VAL A 275 13.57 -15.67 15.69
C VAL A 275 13.56 -16.59 16.91
N ASN A 276 12.51 -17.41 17.01
CA ASN A 276 12.29 -18.32 18.14
C ASN A 276 12.46 -19.79 17.75
N THR A 277 13.10 -20.60 18.59
CA THR A 277 13.35 -22.04 18.34
C THR A 277 12.13 -22.95 18.55
N GLY A 278 11.04 -22.44 19.15
CA GLY A 278 9.83 -23.23 19.42
C GLY A 278 10.09 -24.47 20.26
N LYS A 279 9.44 -25.60 19.94
CA LYS A 279 9.60 -26.90 20.66
C LYS A 279 10.80 -27.73 20.19
N PHE A 280 11.60 -27.24 19.24
CA PHE A 280 12.67 -28.02 18.63
C PHE A 280 13.96 -27.98 19.47
N THR A 281 14.07 -28.88 20.44
CA THR A 281 15.34 -29.16 21.13
C THR A 281 15.99 -30.38 20.47
N GLY A 282 16.81 -30.16 19.44
CA GLY A 282 17.53 -31.22 18.76
C GLY A 282 18.34 -32.11 19.74
N LYS A 283 18.34 -33.43 19.51
CA LYS A 283 19.02 -34.41 20.39
C LYS A 283 20.56 -34.39 20.29
N GLN A 284 21.17 -33.59 19.40
CA GLN A 284 22.62 -33.39 19.30
C GLN A 284 22.96 -31.96 18.83
N ASN A 285 24.07 -31.41 19.36
CA ASN A 285 24.65 -30.07 19.11
C ASN A 285 23.68 -28.90 18.94
N LEU A 286 23.37 -28.25 20.07
CA LEU A 286 22.60 -26.99 20.13
C LEU A 286 23.14 -25.91 19.17
N GLN A 287 24.46 -25.76 19.04
CA GLN A 287 25.05 -24.71 18.19
C GLN A 287 24.76 -24.91 16.69
N ASP A 288 24.92 -26.14 16.18
CA ASP A 288 24.62 -26.44 14.77
C ASP A 288 23.13 -26.30 14.48
N THR A 289 22.28 -26.61 15.46
CA THR A 289 20.83 -26.43 15.38
C THR A 289 20.46 -24.94 15.30
N VAL A 290 21.12 -24.08 16.09
CA VAL A 290 20.91 -22.63 16.08
C VAL A 290 21.28 -22.04 14.73
N LEU A 291 22.48 -22.35 14.21
CA LEU A 291 22.93 -21.81 12.93
C LEU A 291 21.97 -22.19 11.80
N ARG A 292 21.59 -23.47 11.70
CA ARG A 292 20.63 -23.94 10.69
C ARG A 292 19.27 -23.26 10.81
N THR A 293 18.81 -23.02 12.04
CA THR A 293 17.54 -22.31 12.28
C THR A 293 17.64 -20.86 11.80
N ASN A 294 18.73 -20.16 12.12
CA ASN A 294 18.97 -18.79 11.64
C ASN A 294 19.11 -18.73 10.11
N GLU A 295 19.72 -19.73 9.47
CA GLU A 295 19.78 -19.80 8.00
C GLU A 295 18.39 -19.93 7.38
N MET A 296 17.51 -20.76 7.95
CA MET A 296 16.11 -20.89 7.51
C MET A 296 15.33 -19.60 7.76
N ALA A 297 15.50 -19.01 8.94
CA ALA A 297 14.90 -17.73 9.31
C ALA A 297 15.33 -16.62 8.35
N ALA A 298 16.61 -16.51 8.01
CA ALA A 298 17.12 -15.49 7.10
C ALA A 298 16.45 -15.54 5.72
N LYS A 299 16.25 -16.74 5.17
CA LYS A 299 15.55 -16.93 3.90
C LYS A 299 14.08 -16.54 4.00
N GLU A 300 13.41 -16.99 5.05
CA GLU A 300 12.00 -16.70 5.26
C GLU A 300 11.74 -15.22 5.55
N ILE A 301 12.64 -14.55 6.29
CA ILE A 301 12.57 -13.11 6.53
C ILE A 301 12.64 -12.36 5.21
N ALA A 302 13.62 -12.66 4.35
CA ALA A 302 13.73 -12.03 3.04
C ALA A 302 12.45 -12.22 2.19
N ARG A 303 11.84 -13.41 2.26
CA ARG A 303 10.54 -13.68 1.61
C ARG A 303 9.41 -12.85 2.21
N GLN A 304 9.28 -12.81 3.54
CA GLN A 304 8.21 -12.08 4.24
C GLN A 304 8.32 -10.57 4.03
N LEU A 305 9.53 -10.02 3.94
CA LEU A 305 9.75 -8.60 3.62
C LEU A 305 9.19 -8.24 2.24
N ARG A 306 9.38 -9.10 1.24
CA ARG A 306 8.82 -8.94 -0.11
C ARG A 306 7.31 -9.19 -0.13
N LEU A 307 6.87 -10.30 0.46
CA LEU A 307 5.47 -10.75 0.46
C LEU A 307 4.53 -9.73 1.11
N ARG A 308 4.95 -9.15 2.24
CA ARG A 308 4.19 -8.16 3.00
C ARG A 308 4.50 -6.72 2.60
N ASP A 309 5.42 -6.54 1.66
CA ASP A 309 6.05 -5.26 1.28
C ASP A 309 6.45 -4.38 2.50
N ILE A 310 7.19 -4.97 3.44
CA ILE A 310 7.68 -4.26 4.62
C ILE A 310 8.79 -3.31 4.21
N GLY A 311 8.69 -2.03 4.58
CA GLY A 311 9.71 -1.03 4.31
C GLY A 311 9.97 -0.10 5.49
N GLY A 312 11.08 0.62 5.44
CA GLY A 312 11.59 1.47 6.51
C GLY A 312 12.77 0.83 7.23
N MET A 313 12.92 1.17 8.51
CA MET A 313 13.92 0.56 9.40
C MET A 313 13.43 -0.82 9.83
N ILE A 314 14.28 -1.83 9.69
CA ILE A 314 13.98 -3.21 10.07
C ILE A 314 15.12 -3.72 10.95
N LEU A 315 14.74 -4.24 12.12
CA LEU A 315 15.63 -4.84 13.10
C LEU A 315 15.30 -6.33 13.21
N ILE A 316 16.31 -7.18 13.10
CA ILE A 316 16.14 -8.63 13.14
C ILE A 316 16.95 -9.20 14.31
N ASP A 317 16.26 -9.75 15.29
CA ASP A 317 16.85 -10.47 16.43
C ASP A 317 16.94 -11.96 16.09
N PHE A 318 18.14 -12.41 15.69
CA PHE A 318 18.42 -13.81 15.43
C PHE A 318 18.79 -14.52 16.74
N ILE A 319 18.59 -15.84 16.77
CA ILE A 319 19.03 -16.65 17.91
C ILE A 319 20.54 -16.45 18.12
N ASN A 320 20.95 -16.24 19.37
CA ASN A 320 22.30 -15.83 19.73
C ASN A 320 23.40 -16.72 19.10
N MET A 321 24.28 -16.08 18.30
CA MET A 321 25.45 -16.71 17.66
C MET A 321 26.74 -16.19 18.30
N LYS A 322 27.62 -17.11 18.70
CA LYS A 322 28.89 -16.77 19.37
C LYS A 322 29.98 -16.35 18.40
N ARG A 323 30.01 -16.92 17.19
CA ARG A 323 31.09 -16.69 16.23
C ARG A 323 30.75 -15.57 15.27
N ARG A 324 31.70 -14.66 15.02
CA ARG A 324 31.54 -13.58 14.05
C ARG A 324 31.30 -14.10 12.62
N GLU A 325 31.92 -15.23 12.29
CA GLU A 325 31.74 -15.92 10.99
C GLU A 325 30.29 -16.37 10.77
N GLU A 326 29.60 -16.84 11.81
CA GLU A 326 28.18 -17.23 11.73
C GLU A 326 27.30 -16.01 11.44
N LYS A 327 27.54 -14.91 12.16
CA LYS A 327 26.83 -13.65 11.95
C LYS A 327 27.01 -13.15 10.51
N GLU A 328 28.24 -13.14 10.00
CA GLU A 328 28.51 -12.72 8.63
C GLU A 328 27.84 -13.63 7.60
N LYS A 329 27.84 -14.95 7.84
CA LYS A 329 27.13 -15.91 6.99
C LYS A 329 25.63 -15.61 6.91
N ILE A 330 24.97 -15.37 8.06
CA ILE A 330 23.55 -15.02 8.10
C ILE A 330 23.28 -13.72 7.36
N ARG A 331 24.11 -12.70 7.57
CA ARG A 331 24.02 -11.41 6.87
C ARG A 331 24.07 -11.58 5.34
N GLU A 332 25.02 -12.39 4.84
CA GLU A 332 25.14 -12.64 3.40
C GLU A 332 23.97 -13.48 2.86
N ILE A 333 23.37 -14.37 3.64
CA ILE A 333 22.13 -15.07 3.25
C ILE A 333 20.98 -14.08 3.10
N VAL A 334 20.78 -13.18 4.08
CA VAL A 334 19.74 -12.14 4.01
C VAL A 334 19.96 -11.26 2.76
N LYS A 335 21.19 -10.79 2.56
CA LYS A 335 21.57 -9.95 1.42
C LYS A 335 21.33 -10.62 0.07
N SER A 336 21.83 -11.85 -0.12
CA SER A 336 21.66 -12.60 -1.39
C SER A 336 20.20 -12.91 -1.74
N HIS A 337 19.34 -13.15 -0.73
CA HIS A 337 17.91 -13.38 -0.99
C HIS A 337 17.18 -12.06 -1.31
N LEU A 338 17.65 -10.93 -0.79
CA LEU A 338 17.12 -9.60 -1.08
C LEU A 338 17.67 -8.99 -2.37
N GLU A 339 18.74 -9.52 -2.97
CA GLU A 339 19.17 -9.13 -4.33
C GLU A 339 18.12 -9.48 -5.39
N LYS A 340 17.23 -10.45 -5.10
CA LYS A 340 16.07 -10.78 -5.94
C LYS A 340 14.92 -9.77 -5.80
N ASP A 341 14.99 -8.88 -4.81
CA ASP A 341 14.00 -7.83 -4.58
C ASP A 341 14.28 -6.62 -5.47
N HIS A 342 13.24 -6.14 -6.18
CA HIS A 342 13.34 -4.94 -7.00
C HIS A 342 13.41 -3.66 -6.14
N THR A 343 12.99 -3.73 -4.87
CA THR A 343 13.08 -2.63 -3.92
C THR A 343 14.49 -2.52 -3.34
N TYR A 344 15.09 -1.34 -3.50
CA TYR A 344 16.40 -1.06 -2.95
C TYR A 344 16.44 -1.33 -1.44
N THR A 345 17.35 -2.20 -1.05
CA THR A 345 17.54 -2.67 0.31
C THR A 345 19.00 -2.57 0.70
N ARG A 346 19.26 -2.04 1.90
CA ARG A 346 20.59 -1.91 2.47
C ARG A 346 20.65 -2.72 3.75
N VAL A 347 21.33 -3.86 3.68
CA VAL A 347 21.66 -4.70 4.85
C VAL A 347 22.95 -4.16 5.46
N LEU A 348 22.89 -3.66 6.71
CA LEU A 348 24.03 -3.05 7.37
C LEU A 348 24.90 -4.13 8.00
N GLY A 349 24.68 -4.47 9.25
CA GLY A 349 25.46 -5.46 9.99
C GLY A 349 24.82 -5.72 11.35
N PHE A 350 25.47 -6.57 12.15
CA PHE A 350 25.03 -6.87 13.50
C PHE A 350 25.50 -5.78 14.46
N THR A 351 24.61 -5.32 15.34
CA THR A 351 24.96 -4.45 16.47
C THR A 351 25.74 -5.20 17.54
N GLU A 352 26.23 -4.46 18.53
CA GLU A 352 26.83 -5.05 19.74
C GLU A 352 25.85 -5.93 20.53
N LEU A 353 24.55 -5.62 20.45
CA LEU A 353 23.46 -6.41 21.05
C LEU A 353 23.12 -7.68 20.24
N GLY A 354 23.71 -7.87 19.05
CA GLY A 354 23.44 -9.04 18.21
C GLY A 354 22.22 -8.91 17.30
N ILE A 355 21.70 -7.70 17.11
CA ILE A 355 20.57 -7.41 16.22
C ILE A 355 21.11 -7.07 14.83
N LEU A 356 20.58 -7.69 13.78
CA LEU A 356 20.89 -7.31 12.40
C LEU A 356 20.06 -6.09 11.98
N GLU A 357 20.73 -5.04 11.56
CA GLU A 357 20.10 -3.81 11.08
C GLU A 357 20.01 -3.76 9.57
N MET A 358 18.86 -3.32 9.05
CA MET A 358 18.70 -3.06 7.63
C MET A 358 17.66 -1.98 7.35
N THR A 359 17.70 -1.44 6.14
CA THR A 359 16.67 -0.53 5.62
C THR A 359 16.18 -1.00 4.27
N ARG A 360 14.87 -0.96 4.06
CA ARG A 360 14.23 -1.28 2.77
C ARG A 360 13.38 -0.08 2.34
N LYS A 361 13.56 0.44 1.12
CA LYS A 361 12.87 1.65 0.68
C LYS A 361 11.35 1.45 0.65
N ARG A 362 10.56 2.39 1.20
CA ARG A 362 9.10 2.40 1.03
C ARG A 362 8.76 2.95 -0.36
N LYS A 363 8.24 2.09 -1.25
CA LYS A 363 7.73 2.49 -2.57
C LYS A 363 6.20 2.56 -2.61
N LYS A 364 5.53 1.61 -1.96
CA LYS A 364 4.07 1.44 -1.92
C LYS A 364 3.63 1.14 -0.49
N GLN A 365 2.32 1.06 -0.28
CA GLN A 365 1.72 0.67 0.99
C GLN A 365 1.99 -0.82 1.26
N SER A 366 2.24 -1.17 2.53
CA SER A 366 2.47 -2.57 2.91
C SER A 366 1.17 -3.38 2.87
N LEU A 367 1.28 -4.71 2.88
CA LEU A 367 0.11 -5.61 2.92
C LEU A 367 -0.85 -5.27 4.08
N ARG A 368 -0.28 -4.95 5.25
CA ARG A 368 -1.03 -4.52 6.42
C ARG A 368 -1.82 -3.25 6.14
N ASP A 369 -1.17 -2.23 5.56
CA ASP A 369 -1.79 -0.93 5.32
C ASP A 369 -2.92 -0.99 4.30
N VAL A 370 -2.84 -1.94 3.35
CA VAL A 370 -3.85 -2.14 2.31
C VAL A 370 -5.06 -2.94 2.84
N LEU A 371 -4.83 -3.96 3.66
CA LEU A 371 -5.86 -4.92 4.05
C LEU A 371 -6.47 -4.70 5.45
N LEU A 372 -5.76 -4.03 6.35
CA LEU A 372 -6.18 -3.86 7.73
C LEU A 372 -6.50 -2.39 8.04
N ALA A 373 -7.47 -2.19 8.93
CA ALA A 373 -7.77 -0.89 9.53
C ALA A 373 -7.35 -0.89 11.01
N ASP A 374 -7.07 0.30 11.54
CA ASP A 374 -6.78 0.45 12.97
C ASP A 374 -7.99 0.04 13.82
N CYS A 375 -7.70 -0.68 14.91
CA CYS A 375 -8.75 -1.13 15.82
C CYS A 375 -9.33 0.07 16.57
N THR A 376 -10.62 0.36 16.40
CA THR A 376 -11.30 1.52 17.04
C THR A 376 -11.40 1.41 18.56
N ILE A 377 -11.27 0.19 19.10
CA ILE A 377 -11.37 -0.09 20.53
C ILE A 377 -10.04 0.22 21.23
N CYS A 378 -8.94 -0.38 20.75
CA CYS A 378 -7.63 -0.25 21.38
C CYS A 378 -6.75 0.82 20.73
N GLN A 379 -7.24 1.46 19.66
CA GLN A 379 -6.49 2.42 18.85
C GLN A 379 -5.13 1.86 18.43
N SER A 380 -5.16 0.59 17.96
CA SER A 380 -3.98 -0.16 17.51
C SER A 380 -2.90 -0.45 18.57
N SER A 381 -3.19 -0.21 19.86
CA SER A 381 -2.28 -0.63 20.94
C SER A 381 -2.21 -2.15 21.13
N GLY A 382 -3.25 -2.88 20.73
CA GLY A 382 -3.40 -4.32 20.99
C GLY A 382 -3.81 -4.66 22.42
N TYR A 383 -4.10 -3.66 23.25
CA TYR A 383 -4.50 -3.83 24.65
C TYR A 383 -5.81 -3.11 24.95
N VAL A 384 -6.58 -3.66 25.88
CA VAL A 384 -7.71 -2.99 26.50
C VAL A 384 -7.53 -3.04 28.01
N LEU A 385 -8.20 -2.15 28.75
CA LEU A 385 -8.19 -2.24 30.21
C LEU A 385 -8.75 -3.59 30.65
N SER A 386 -8.11 -4.18 31.66
CA SER A 386 -8.60 -5.42 32.23
C SER A 386 -9.98 -5.22 32.85
N HIS A 387 -10.84 -6.25 32.82
CA HIS A 387 -12.16 -6.18 33.45
C HIS A 387 -12.08 -5.80 34.94
N GLU A 388 -10.99 -6.17 35.62
CA GLU A 388 -10.74 -5.79 37.01
C GLU A 388 -10.49 -4.28 37.14
N THR A 389 -9.63 -3.71 36.30
CA THR A 389 -9.40 -2.26 36.28
C THR A 389 -10.69 -1.48 36.03
N VAL A 390 -11.50 -1.96 35.08
CA VAL A 390 -12.79 -1.35 34.73
C VAL A 390 -13.78 -1.44 35.91
N ALA A 391 -13.80 -2.55 36.66
CA ALA A 391 -14.65 -2.70 37.85
C ALA A 391 -14.26 -1.70 38.96
N TYR A 392 -12.95 -1.51 39.21
CA TYR A 392 -12.48 -0.52 40.18
C TYR A 392 -12.68 0.93 39.71
N GLU A 393 -12.63 1.21 38.40
CA GLU A 393 -13.03 2.51 37.86
C GLU A 393 -14.50 2.78 38.13
N LEU A 394 -15.36 1.79 37.87
CA LEU A 394 -16.79 1.89 38.14
C LEU A 394 -17.06 2.18 39.62
N GLU A 395 -16.39 1.47 40.53
CA GLU A 395 -16.53 1.71 41.97
C GLU A 395 -16.23 3.17 42.33
N ARG A 396 -15.07 3.68 41.89
CA ARG A 396 -14.67 5.06 42.18
C ARG A 396 -15.67 6.07 41.63
N GLU A 397 -16.21 5.82 40.45
CA GLU A 397 -17.22 6.68 39.85
C GLU A 397 -18.54 6.63 40.65
N LEU A 398 -19.05 5.45 41.00
CA LEU A 398 -20.28 5.32 41.78
C LEU A 398 -20.17 5.90 43.19
N ILE A 399 -19.01 5.76 43.85
CA ILE A 399 -18.76 6.40 45.16
C ILE A 399 -18.89 7.93 45.06
N ALA A 400 -18.52 8.55 43.93
CA ALA A 400 -18.65 9.99 43.75
C ALA A 400 -20.12 10.47 43.70
N TYR A 401 -21.07 9.57 43.43
CA TYR A 401 -22.51 9.86 43.48
C TYR A 401 -23.13 9.59 44.86
N ASN A 402 -22.36 9.17 45.85
CA ASN A 402 -22.88 9.01 47.20
C ASN A 402 -23.41 10.35 47.75
N GLY A 403 -24.57 10.30 48.41
CA GLY A 403 -25.24 11.50 48.95
C GLY A 403 -26.19 12.19 47.97
N THR A 404 -26.43 11.60 46.80
CA THR A 404 -27.58 11.93 45.95
C THR A 404 -28.87 11.33 46.52
N ASP A 405 -30.03 11.86 46.12
CA ASP A 405 -31.35 11.35 46.52
C ASP A 405 -31.77 10.08 45.74
N ASP A 406 -30.90 9.57 44.86
CA ASP A 406 -31.16 8.42 44.04
C ASP A 406 -31.08 7.11 44.84
N GLU A 407 -32.08 6.24 44.70
CA GLU A 407 -32.13 4.95 45.41
C GLU A 407 -31.44 3.82 44.66
N ALA A 408 -31.30 3.97 43.33
CA ALA A 408 -30.77 2.94 42.45
C ALA A 408 -30.10 3.49 41.19
N VAL A 409 -29.21 2.70 40.61
CA VAL A 409 -28.54 2.96 39.33
C VAL A 409 -28.63 1.75 38.40
N LEU A 410 -28.81 2.01 37.11
CA LEU A 410 -28.74 1.03 36.04
C LEU A 410 -27.45 1.21 35.23
N ILE A 411 -26.68 0.14 35.09
CA ILE A 411 -25.36 0.15 34.45
C ILE A 411 -25.30 -0.94 33.39
N ALA A 412 -24.88 -0.58 32.19
CA ALA A 412 -24.53 -1.55 31.15
C ALA A 412 -23.04 -1.88 31.26
N ALA A 413 -22.68 -3.15 31.44
CA ALA A 413 -21.28 -3.56 31.59
C ALA A 413 -21.05 -5.01 31.16
N HIS A 414 -19.80 -5.31 30.79
CA HIS A 414 -19.39 -6.68 30.45
C HIS A 414 -19.62 -7.66 31.62
N PRO A 415 -20.15 -8.88 31.39
CA PRO A 415 -20.43 -9.85 32.45
C PRO A 415 -19.26 -10.10 33.41
N ASN A 416 -18.03 -10.19 32.88
CA ASN A 416 -16.82 -10.30 33.69
C ASN A 416 -16.58 -9.10 34.63
N VAL A 417 -16.90 -7.87 34.20
CA VAL A 417 -16.81 -6.68 35.07
C VAL A 417 -17.83 -6.80 36.20
N GLN A 418 -19.08 -7.14 35.88
CA GLN A 418 -20.14 -7.33 36.87
C GLN A 418 -19.74 -8.40 37.90
N GLN A 419 -19.25 -9.55 37.43
CA GLN A 419 -18.81 -10.65 38.28
C GLN A 419 -17.69 -10.20 39.23
N ILE A 420 -16.64 -9.55 38.71
CA ILE A 420 -15.52 -9.05 39.53
C ILE A 420 -16.02 -8.01 40.54
N PHE A 421 -16.90 -7.10 40.12
CA PHE A 421 -17.45 -6.04 40.96
C PHE A 421 -18.16 -6.59 42.21
N PHE A 422 -18.98 -7.63 42.05
CA PHE A 422 -19.64 -8.28 43.19
C PHE A 422 -18.69 -9.19 43.96
N GLN A 423 -17.84 -9.96 43.29
CA GLN A 423 -16.91 -10.90 43.94
C GLN A 423 -15.91 -10.19 44.85
N LYS A 424 -15.44 -9.01 44.45
CA LYS A 424 -14.54 -8.17 45.26
C LYS A 424 -15.28 -7.23 46.21
N GLU A 425 -16.60 -7.35 46.28
CA GLU A 425 -17.46 -6.60 47.18
C GLU A 425 -17.36 -5.07 47.02
N LEU A 426 -17.09 -4.60 45.80
CA LEU A 426 -16.90 -3.18 45.48
C LEU A 426 -18.17 -2.32 45.64
N HIS A 427 -19.33 -2.98 45.80
CA HIS A 427 -20.60 -2.33 46.06
C HIS A 427 -20.76 -1.84 47.52
N ARG A 428 -19.91 -2.27 48.45
CA ARG A 428 -20.11 -2.06 49.91
C ARG A 428 -20.13 -0.60 50.33
N ASN A 429 -19.35 0.25 49.68
CA ASN A 429 -19.24 1.68 50.01
C ASN A 429 -20.19 2.55 49.19
N ILE A 430 -21.16 1.96 48.48
CA ILE A 430 -22.10 2.66 47.60
C ILE A 430 -23.46 2.71 48.29
N SER A 431 -24.04 3.91 48.37
CA SER A 431 -25.24 4.21 49.18
C SER A 431 -26.57 3.80 48.51
N PHE A 432 -26.54 3.48 47.21
CA PHE A 432 -27.72 3.13 46.41
C PHE A 432 -27.60 1.74 45.77
N GLN A 433 -28.73 1.17 45.34
CA GLN A 433 -28.78 -0.16 44.75
C GLN A 433 -28.24 -0.20 43.31
N ILE A 434 -27.44 -1.21 42.99
CA ILE A 434 -26.80 -1.33 41.68
C ILE A 434 -27.49 -2.42 40.87
N TYR A 435 -27.91 -2.08 39.66
CA TYR A 435 -28.48 -3.00 38.69
C TYR A 435 -27.62 -3.02 37.43
N PHE A 436 -27.26 -4.21 36.96
CA PHE A 436 -26.53 -4.40 35.72
C PHE A 436 -27.40 -4.94 34.58
N ILE A 437 -27.02 -4.57 33.36
CA ILE A 437 -27.40 -5.17 32.08
C ILE A 437 -26.13 -5.60 31.36
N ASP A 438 -26.17 -6.76 30.71
CA ASP A 438 -25.06 -7.28 29.94
C ASP A 438 -24.79 -6.42 28.70
N ASP A 439 -23.54 -5.99 28.57
CA ASP A 439 -23.05 -5.24 27.42
C ASP A 439 -21.65 -5.76 27.04
N ALA A 440 -21.44 -6.05 25.76
CA ALA A 440 -20.14 -6.52 25.25
C ALA A 440 -19.10 -5.38 25.11
N ALA A 441 -19.47 -4.14 25.42
CA ALA A 441 -18.55 -3.01 25.43
C ALA A 441 -17.36 -3.23 26.39
N VAL A 442 -16.20 -2.73 25.97
CA VAL A 442 -14.95 -2.80 26.75
C VAL A 442 -15.01 -1.98 28.04
N ARG A 443 -15.87 -0.95 28.06
CA ARG A 443 -16.14 -0.08 29.21
C ARG A 443 -17.59 -0.25 29.64
N TYR A 444 -17.92 0.21 30.85
CA TYR A 444 -19.30 0.32 31.29
C TYR A 444 -19.94 1.63 30.84
N THR A 445 -21.27 1.67 30.85
CA THR A 445 -22.07 2.89 30.69
C THR A 445 -23.06 2.99 31.84
N ILE A 446 -23.01 4.08 32.60
CA ILE A 446 -24.07 4.40 33.56
C ILE A 446 -25.27 4.91 32.77
N GLN A 447 -26.34 4.13 32.72
CA GLN A 447 -27.50 4.46 31.90
C GLN A 447 -28.42 5.47 32.59
N ARG A 448 -28.70 5.27 33.89
CA ARG A 448 -29.65 6.10 34.62
C ARG A 448 -29.56 5.89 36.13
N PHE A 449 -29.71 6.98 36.87
CA PHE A 449 -30.06 6.99 38.29
C PHE A 449 -31.56 7.24 38.49
N GLY A 450 -32.13 6.77 39.59
CA GLY A 450 -33.50 7.07 39.98
C GLY A 450 -34.01 6.22 41.14
N THR A 451 -35.33 6.14 41.28
CA THR A 451 -35.96 5.28 42.29
C THR A 451 -35.81 3.80 41.93
N LYS A 452 -35.89 2.94 42.95
CA LYS A 452 -35.78 1.48 42.73
C LYS A 452 -36.83 0.94 41.76
N GLU A 453 -38.04 1.49 41.79
CA GLU A 453 -39.16 1.08 40.93
C GLU A 453 -38.91 1.44 39.46
N GLU A 454 -38.42 2.65 39.20
CA GLU A 454 -38.06 3.12 37.85
C GLU A 454 -36.98 2.25 37.21
N ILE A 455 -35.94 1.91 37.98
CA ILE A 455 -34.82 1.11 37.50
C ILE A 455 -35.24 -0.35 37.28
N CYS A 456 -36.01 -0.95 38.20
CA CYS A 456 -36.53 -2.31 38.05
C CYS A 456 -37.44 -2.47 36.82
N ALA A 457 -38.25 -1.47 36.51
CA ALA A 457 -39.15 -1.49 35.35
C ALA A 457 -38.39 -1.52 34.01
N ARG A 458 -37.19 -0.93 33.96
CA ARG A 458 -36.34 -0.85 32.74
C ARG A 458 -35.36 -2.00 32.57
N LYS A 459 -35.11 -2.77 33.64
CA LYS A 459 -34.27 -3.96 33.57
C LYS A 459 -34.94 -5.14 32.84
N LYS A 460 -36.28 -5.12 32.76
CA LYS A 460 -37.07 -6.05 31.93
C LYS A 460 -36.97 -5.65 30.47
#